data_AF-A0A9W5E609-F1
#
_entry.id   AF-A0A9W5E609-F1
#
_cell.length_a   1.000
_cell.length_b   1.000
_cell.length_c   1.000
_cell.angle_alpha   90.00
_cell.angle_beta   90.00
_cell.angle_gamma   90.00
#
_symmetry.space_group_name_H-M   'P 1'
#
loop_
_entity.id
_entity.type
_entity.pdbx_description
1 polymer ?
#
loop_
_entity_poly.entity_id
_entity_poly.type
_entity_poly.pdbx_seq_one_letter_code
_entity_poly.pdbx_strand_id
1 'polypeptide(L)'
;MIKKIGVISLLLFLLSTNAFANTNQQIEVFDCQKEMVIQKQSLDPVIQKEAVQYAKSITGPFKNLNVVPKDGYMIKIPLSKPVSITNQWLHTTIDEILILLPLKEKPYIMLYDDENNPHFYYVKGKPGLLLKQMKVKM
;
A
#
# COMPACT_ATOMS: atom_id res chain seq x y z
N MET A 1 -58.48 -5.63 -9.21
CA MET A 1 -57.71 -4.45 -9.65
C MET A 1 -56.36 -4.37 -8.91
N ILE A 2 -55.47 -5.37 -9.02
CA ILE A 2 -54.16 -5.42 -8.30
C ILE A 2 -53.13 -6.24 -9.11
N LYS A 3 -52.81 -5.83 -10.36
CA LYS A 3 -51.82 -6.55 -11.18
C LYS A 3 -50.69 -5.69 -11.74
N LYS A 4 -50.60 -4.41 -11.37
CA LYS A 4 -49.57 -3.48 -11.91
C LYS A 4 -48.55 -2.97 -10.88
N ILE A 5 -48.67 -3.36 -9.60
CA ILE A 5 -47.83 -2.80 -8.51
C ILE A 5 -46.48 -3.53 -8.39
N GLY A 6 -46.38 -4.80 -8.82
CA GLY A 6 -45.13 -5.57 -8.72
C GLY A 6 -44.01 -5.08 -9.63
N VAL A 7 -44.33 -4.46 -10.77
CA VAL A 7 -43.33 -4.01 -11.74
C VAL A 7 -42.61 -2.74 -11.26
N ILE A 8 -43.31 -1.86 -10.54
CA ILE A 8 -42.73 -0.61 -10.01
C ILE A 8 -41.72 -0.90 -8.88
N SER A 9 -42.01 -1.91 -8.05
CA SER A 9 -41.08 -2.30 -6.97
C SER A 9 -39.78 -2.90 -7.49
N LEU A 10 -39.79 -3.54 -8.67
CA LEU A 10 -38.59 -4.16 -9.26
C LEU A 10 -37.66 -3.11 -9.90
N LEU A 11 -38.21 -2.00 -10.41
CA LEU A 11 -37.42 -0.90 -11.00
C LEU A 11 -36.63 -0.09 -9.96
N LEU A 12 -37.09 -0.02 -8.71
CA LEU A 12 -36.40 0.69 -7.63
C LEU A 12 -35.11 -0.01 -7.16
N PHE A 13 -35.01 -1.34 -7.33
CA PHE A 13 -33.79 -2.10 -6.98
C PHE A 13 -32.64 -1.91 -7.99
N LEU A 14 -32.93 -1.39 -9.20
CA LEU A 14 -31.91 -1.13 -10.23
C LEU A 14 -31.20 0.23 -10.04
N LEU A 15 -31.63 1.03 -9.06
CA LEU A 15 -31.01 2.31 -8.70
C LEU A 15 -29.97 2.15 -7.57
N SER A 16 -29.31 0.99 -7.47
CA SER A 16 -28.14 0.86 -6.60
C SER A 16 -27.05 1.79 -7.12
N THR A 17 -26.92 2.96 -6.51
CA THR A 17 -25.79 3.84 -6.72
C THR A 17 -24.53 3.06 -6.39
N ASN A 18 -23.62 2.91 -7.35
CA ASN A 18 -22.25 2.47 -7.06
C ASN A 18 -21.65 3.54 -6.15
N ALA A 19 -21.78 3.35 -4.84
CA ALA A 19 -21.00 4.11 -3.89
C ALA A 19 -19.55 3.72 -4.17
N PHE A 20 -18.83 4.58 -4.90
CA PHE A 20 -17.38 4.55 -4.87
C PHE A 20 -17.03 4.69 -3.39
N ALA A 21 -16.61 3.59 -2.78
CA ALA A 21 -16.07 3.62 -1.44
C ALA A 21 -14.87 4.56 -1.51
N ASN A 22 -15.05 5.81 -1.09
CA ASN A 22 -13.95 6.66 -0.66
C ASN A 22 -13.39 5.99 0.59
N THR A 23 -12.59 4.94 0.38
CA THR A 23 -11.76 4.39 1.42
C THR A 23 -10.93 5.57 1.88
N ASN A 24 -11.05 5.93 3.16
CA ASN A 24 -10.28 7.01 3.75
C ASN A 24 -8.82 6.54 3.83
N GLN A 25 -8.18 6.45 2.66
CA GLN A 25 -6.85 5.91 2.49
C GLN A 25 -5.88 6.83 3.23
N GLN A 26 -5.09 6.21 4.09
CA GLN A 26 -4.12 6.90 4.92
C GLN A 26 -2.80 6.19 4.81
N ILE A 27 -1.72 6.97 4.92
CA ILE A 27 -0.40 6.41 5.14
C ILE A 27 -0.35 6.00 6.61
N GLU A 28 0.03 4.76 6.86
CA GLU A 28 0.10 4.19 8.21
C GLU A 28 1.53 3.78 8.53
N VAL A 29 1.99 4.12 9.72
CA VAL A 29 3.26 3.65 10.27
C VAL A 29 2.96 2.66 11.37
N PHE A 30 3.42 1.43 11.16
CA PHE A 30 3.31 0.31 12.08
C PHE A 30 4.63 0.11 12.81
N ASP A 31 4.57 -0.03 14.13
CA ASP A 31 5.69 -0.43 14.96
C ASP A 31 5.67 -1.95 15.09
N CYS A 32 6.69 -2.61 14.52
CA CYS A 32 6.73 -4.07 14.44
C CYS A 32 6.90 -4.73 15.80
N GLN A 33 7.47 -4.01 16.79
CA GLN A 33 7.65 -4.54 18.13
C GLN A 33 6.38 -4.39 18.97
N LYS A 34 5.64 -3.28 18.81
CA LYS A 34 4.37 -3.03 19.50
C LYS A 34 3.17 -3.71 18.82
N GLU A 35 3.38 -4.25 17.63
CA GLU A 35 2.35 -4.88 16.79
C GLU A 35 1.13 -3.98 16.53
N MET A 36 1.35 -2.67 16.40
CA MET A 36 0.27 -1.71 16.21
C MET A 36 0.65 -0.52 15.33
N VAL A 37 -0.36 0.09 14.72
CA VAL A 37 -0.22 1.37 14.02
C VAL A 37 0.03 2.48 15.04
N ILE A 38 1.18 3.14 14.96
CA ILE A 38 1.59 4.22 15.86
C ILE A 38 1.34 5.62 15.27
N GLN A 39 1.13 5.70 13.95
CA GLN A 39 0.82 6.95 13.27
C GLN A 39 -0.02 6.71 12.02
N LYS A 40 -0.99 7.59 11.80
CA LYS A 40 -1.74 7.72 10.55
C LYS A 40 -1.65 9.15 10.04
N GLN A 41 -1.55 9.32 8.73
CA GLN A 41 -1.64 10.64 8.10
C GLN A 41 -2.38 10.55 6.77
N SER A 42 -2.93 11.67 6.32
CA SER A 42 -3.51 11.78 4.98
C SER A 42 -2.49 11.44 3.89
N LEU A 43 -2.98 11.02 2.73
CA LEU A 43 -2.13 10.82 1.56
C LEU A 43 -1.32 12.08 1.26
N ASP A 44 -0.03 11.89 1.02
CA ASP A 44 0.91 12.95 0.69
C ASP A 44 1.55 12.64 -0.67
N PRO A 45 1.32 13.46 -1.71
CA PRO A 45 1.87 13.23 -3.05
C PRO A 45 3.41 13.17 -3.09
N VAL A 46 4.10 13.86 -2.17
CA VAL A 46 5.56 13.84 -2.07
C VAL A 46 6.03 12.47 -1.59
N ILE A 47 5.41 11.95 -0.52
CA ILE A 47 5.72 10.63 0.03
C ILE A 47 5.35 9.53 -0.97
N GLN A 48 4.18 9.61 -1.61
CA GLN A 48 3.77 8.66 -2.66
C GLN A 48 4.77 8.64 -3.82
N LYS A 49 5.18 9.83 -4.31
CA LYS A 49 6.16 9.93 -5.40
C LYS A 49 7.49 9.29 -5.01
N GLU A 50 7.97 9.53 -3.79
CA GLU A 50 9.21 8.94 -3.29
C GLU A 50 9.10 7.41 -3.13
N ALA A 51 8.00 6.92 -2.57
CA ALA A 51 7.70 5.49 -2.47
C ALA A 51 7.71 4.80 -3.84
N VAL A 52 7.10 5.42 -4.85
CA VAL A 52 7.14 4.94 -6.24
C VAL A 52 8.57 4.92 -6.80
N GLN A 53 9.44 5.88 -6.43
CA GLN A 53 10.86 5.83 -6.84
C GLN A 53 11.58 4.63 -6.23
N TYR A 54 11.25 4.24 -4.99
CA TYR A 54 11.80 3.01 -4.41
C TYR A 54 11.33 1.77 -5.20
N ALA A 55 10.04 1.66 -5.51
CA ALA A 55 9.51 0.57 -6.35
C ALA A 55 10.13 0.51 -7.76
N LYS A 56 10.50 1.67 -8.34
CA LYS A 56 11.20 1.73 -9.63
C LYS A 56 12.70 1.41 -9.56
N SER A 57 13.29 1.42 -8.36
CA SER A 57 14.73 1.25 -8.14
C SER A 57 15.08 -0.08 -7.46
N ILE A 58 14.30 -1.12 -7.74
CA ILE A 58 14.56 -2.49 -7.28
C ILE A 58 15.96 -2.93 -7.72
N THR A 59 16.73 -3.42 -6.76
CA THR A 59 18.10 -3.92 -6.96
C THR A 59 18.17 -5.45 -6.98
N GLY A 60 17.18 -6.14 -6.40
CA GLY A 60 17.08 -7.59 -6.44
C GLY A 60 16.00 -8.13 -5.50
N PRO A 61 15.72 -9.44 -5.57
CA PRO A 61 14.73 -10.09 -4.72
C PRO A 61 15.20 -10.11 -3.27
N PHE A 62 14.24 -9.99 -2.36
CA PHE A 62 14.44 -10.30 -0.95
C PHE A 62 14.66 -11.82 -0.80
N LYS A 63 15.63 -12.23 0.02
CA LYS A 63 16.08 -13.63 0.09
C LYS A 63 15.80 -14.30 1.44
N ASN A 64 15.24 -13.60 2.40
CA ASN A 64 14.99 -14.18 3.72
C ASN A 64 13.60 -14.84 3.73
N LEU A 65 13.48 -15.96 4.44
CA LEU A 65 12.22 -16.68 4.59
C LEU A 65 11.21 -15.92 5.46
N ASN A 66 11.70 -15.14 6.43
CA ASN A 66 10.86 -14.32 7.30
C ASN A 66 10.68 -12.94 6.68
N VAL A 67 9.54 -12.75 6.01
CA VAL A 67 9.22 -11.52 5.26
C VAL A 67 8.62 -10.40 6.12
N VAL A 68 8.15 -10.72 7.33
CA VAL A 68 7.68 -9.72 8.29
C VAL A 68 8.78 -9.51 9.34
N PRO A 69 9.31 -8.27 9.48
CA PRO A 69 10.36 -7.99 10.44
C PRO A 69 9.81 -8.03 11.86
N LYS A 70 10.60 -8.55 12.80
CA LYS A 70 10.24 -8.64 14.24
C LYS A 70 10.46 -7.34 15.00
N ASP A 71 11.25 -6.42 14.43
CA ASP A 71 11.57 -5.13 15.01
C ASP A 71 11.56 -4.03 13.93
N GLY A 72 11.64 -2.78 14.36
CA GLY A 72 11.63 -1.63 13.46
C GLY A 72 10.22 -1.21 13.05
N TYR A 73 10.10 -0.67 11.84
CA TYR A 73 8.87 -0.04 11.37
C TYR A 73 8.44 -0.56 10.01
N MET A 74 7.14 -0.54 9.76
CA MET A 74 6.57 -0.74 8.43
C MET A 74 5.72 0.47 8.05
N ILE A 75 5.88 0.97 6.83
CA ILE A 75 5.10 2.10 6.31
C ILE A 75 4.20 1.57 5.20
N LYS A 76 2.89 1.66 5.40
CA LYS A 76 1.87 1.35 4.39
C LYS A 76 1.52 2.63 3.64
N ILE A 77 1.73 2.63 2.33
CA ILE A 77 1.53 3.81 1.48
C ILE A 77 0.57 3.45 0.34
N PRO A 78 -0.73 3.69 0.49
CA PRO A 78 -1.67 3.62 -0.61
C PRO A 78 -1.33 4.66 -1.67
N LEU A 79 -1.50 4.32 -2.95
CA LEU A 79 -1.33 5.23 -4.07
C LEU A 79 -2.67 5.81 -4.48
N SER A 80 -2.70 7.11 -4.76
CA SER A 80 -3.91 7.83 -5.20
C SER A 80 -4.43 7.33 -6.55
N LYS A 81 -3.56 6.70 -7.34
CA LYS A 81 -3.89 6.01 -8.58
C LYS A 81 -2.91 4.85 -8.79
N PRO A 82 -3.33 3.78 -9.47
CA PRO A 82 -2.42 2.69 -9.84
C PRO A 82 -1.24 3.20 -10.68
N VAL A 83 -0.06 2.62 -10.46
CA VAL A 83 1.20 2.98 -11.13
C VAL A 83 1.81 1.73 -11.74
N SER A 84 2.07 1.78 -13.05
CA SER A 84 2.79 0.70 -13.72
C SER A 84 4.27 0.72 -13.34
N ILE A 85 4.77 -0.43 -12.90
CA ILE A 85 6.17 -0.70 -12.62
C ILE A 85 6.66 -1.67 -13.69
N THR A 86 7.70 -1.25 -14.40
CA THR A 86 8.33 -2.06 -15.43
C THR A 86 9.83 -1.97 -15.24
N ASN A 87 10.42 -3.05 -14.74
CA ASN A 87 11.85 -3.25 -14.64
C ASN A 87 12.17 -4.75 -14.80
N GLN A 88 13.44 -5.13 -14.70
CA GLN A 88 13.88 -6.52 -14.90
C GLN A 88 13.35 -7.52 -13.83
N TRP A 89 12.81 -7.03 -12.71
CA TRP A 89 12.35 -7.84 -11.59
C TRP A 89 10.83 -7.93 -11.48
N LEU A 90 10.13 -6.92 -11.99
CA LEU A 90 8.68 -6.80 -11.86
C LEU A 90 8.09 -6.06 -13.07
N HIS A 91 7.01 -6.63 -13.61
CA HIS A 91 6.18 -6.05 -14.65
C HIS A 91 4.72 -6.14 -14.22
N THR A 92 4.23 -5.12 -13.51
CA THR A 92 2.84 -5.12 -13.00
C THR A 92 2.36 -3.68 -12.75
N THR A 93 1.11 -3.53 -12.34
CA THR A 93 0.55 -2.26 -11.86
C THR A 93 0.29 -2.37 -10.37
N ILE A 94 0.82 -1.43 -9.59
CA ILE A 94 0.69 -1.39 -8.14
C ILE A 94 -0.24 -0.26 -7.71
N ASP A 95 -0.98 -0.44 -6.63
CA ASP A 95 -1.83 0.58 -6.00
C ASP A 95 -1.45 0.83 -4.53
N GLU A 96 -0.54 0.05 -3.97
CA GLU A 96 -0.04 0.16 -2.60
C GLU A 96 1.43 -0.25 -2.52
N ILE A 97 2.19 0.43 -1.65
CA ILE A 97 3.59 0.11 -1.37
C ILE A 97 3.76 -0.05 0.14
N LEU A 98 4.31 -1.18 0.58
CA LEU A 98 4.76 -1.34 1.96
C LEU A 98 6.27 -1.24 2.03
N ILE A 99 6.78 -0.39 2.91
CA ILE A 99 8.22 -0.20 3.15
C ILE A 99 8.55 -0.79 4.50
N LEU A 100 9.42 -1.79 4.52
CA LEU A 100 9.84 -2.51 5.72
C LEU A 100 11.22 -2.01 6.14
N LEU A 101 11.31 -1.55 7.40
CA LEU A 101 12.46 -0.89 8.00
C LEU A 101 12.89 -1.62 9.28
N PRO A 102 13.40 -2.87 9.17
CA PRO A 102 13.98 -3.59 10.31
C PRO A 102 15.17 -2.83 10.91
N LEU A 103 15.43 -2.97 12.21
CA LEU A 103 16.52 -2.25 12.89
C LEU A 103 17.90 -2.80 12.55
N LYS A 104 17.99 -4.11 12.27
CA LYS A 104 19.26 -4.85 12.12
C LYS A 104 19.49 -5.37 10.70
N GLU A 105 18.59 -5.10 9.78
CA GLU A 105 18.65 -5.59 8.40
C GLU A 105 18.49 -4.44 7.40
N LYS A 106 18.77 -4.72 6.12
CA LYS A 106 18.58 -3.73 5.06
C LYS A 106 17.09 -3.50 4.83
N PRO A 107 16.64 -2.25 4.62
CA PRO A 107 15.29 -1.97 4.16
C PRO A 107 14.92 -2.70 2.88
N TYR A 108 13.67 -3.12 2.80
CA TYR A 108 13.07 -3.74 1.62
C TYR A 108 11.63 -3.28 1.47
N ILE A 109 11.02 -3.55 0.33
CA ILE A 109 9.63 -3.22 0.05
C ILE A 109 8.83 -4.49 -0.23
N MET A 110 7.53 -4.41 0.03
CA MET A 110 6.53 -5.38 -0.43
C MET A 110 5.57 -4.67 -1.40
N LEU A 111 5.32 -5.31 -2.54
CA LEU A 111 4.42 -4.86 -3.58
C LEU A 111 3.44 -6.00 -3.91
N TYR A 112 2.18 -5.68 -4.17
CA TYR A 112 1.23 -6.63 -4.74
C TYR A 112 1.29 -6.58 -6.26
N ASP A 113 1.26 -7.73 -6.92
CA ASP A 113 0.99 -7.79 -8.36
C ASP A 113 -0.52 -7.74 -8.64
N ASP A 114 -0.87 -7.81 -9.92
CA ASP A 114 -2.23 -7.81 -10.46
C ASP A 114 -3.05 -9.05 -10.06
N GLU A 115 -2.39 -10.13 -9.64
CA GLU A 115 -3.02 -11.32 -9.05
C GLU A 115 -3.10 -11.24 -7.51
N ASN A 116 -2.73 -10.10 -6.93
CA ASN A 116 -2.68 -9.85 -5.48
C ASN A 116 -1.67 -10.75 -4.73
N ASN A 117 -0.63 -11.23 -5.42
CA ASN A 117 0.49 -11.93 -4.80
C ASN A 117 1.52 -10.92 -4.24
N PRO A 118 2.01 -11.09 -3.01
CA PRO A 118 3.01 -10.21 -2.44
C PRO A 118 4.43 -10.56 -2.93
N HIS A 119 5.14 -9.55 -3.40
CA HIS A 119 6.53 -9.63 -3.86
C HIS A 119 7.44 -8.76 -3.02
N PHE A 120 8.60 -9.28 -2.63
CA PHE A 120 9.53 -8.61 -1.72
C PHE A 120 10.87 -8.30 -2.40
N TYR A 121 11.32 -7.06 -2.28
CA TYR A 121 12.49 -6.57 -3.02
C TYR A 121 13.39 -5.64 -2.21
N TYR A 122 14.70 -5.76 -2.41
CA TYR A 122 15.65 -4.73 -2.03
C TYR A 122 15.61 -3.57 -3.03
N VAL A 123 15.81 -2.34 -2.54
CA VAL A 123 15.73 -1.12 -3.35
C VAL A 123 16.96 -0.24 -3.14
N LYS A 124 17.25 0.61 -4.14
CA LYS A 124 18.28 1.64 -4.02
C LYS A 124 17.74 2.82 -3.20
N GLY A 125 18.60 3.46 -2.42
CA GLY A 125 18.27 4.68 -1.67
C GLY A 125 18.20 4.45 -0.16
N LYS A 126 17.47 5.33 0.56
CA LYS A 126 17.34 5.29 2.02
C LYS A 126 15.86 5.40 2.42
N PRO A 127 15.04 4.34 2.24
CA PRO A 127 13.60 4.39 2.52
C PRO A 127 13.24 4.83 3.95
N GLY A 128 14.14 4.60 4.93
CA GLY A 128 13.96 5.08 6.30
C GLY A 128 13.91 6.61 6.46
N LEU A 129 14.31 7.39 5.45
CA LEU A 129 14.15 8.85 5.47
C LEU A 129 12.67 9.28 5.47
N LEU A 130 11.76 8.44 4.97
CA LEU A 130 10.33 8.70 5.00
C LEU A 130 9.80 8.85 6.44
N LEU A 131 10.32 8.07 7.41
CA LEU A 131 9.94 8.22 8.82
C LEU A 131 10.23 9.63 9.34
N LYS A 132 11.35 10.23 8.90
CA LYS A 132 11.73 11.60 9.28
C LYS A 132 10.82 12.63 8.63
N GLN A 133 10.48 12.44 7.35
CA GLN A 133 9.55 13.33 6.64
C GLN A 133 8.16 13.32 7.27
N MET A 134 7.69 12.15 7.70
CA MET A 134 6.43 11.97 8.42
C MET A 134 6.48 12.42 9.88
N LYS A 135 7.65 12.84 10.39
CA LYS A 135 7.87 13.27 11.78
C LYS A 135 7.42 12.22 12.81
N VAL A 136 7.67 10.94 12.53
CA VAL A 136 7.30 9.84 13.42
C VAL A 136 8.05 9.96 14.74
N LYS A 137 7.31 9.93 15.85
CA LYS A 137 7.89 9.84 17.20
C LYS A 137 8.27 8.39 17.46
N MET A 138 9.59 8.12 17.46
CA MET A 138 10.19 6.82 17.74
C MET A 138 10.46 6.66 19.24
#